data_AF-A0A7W0FPW9-F1
#
_entry.id   AF-A0A7W0FPW9-F1
#
_cell.length_a   1.000
_cell.length_b   1.000
_cell.length_c   1.000
_cell.angle_alpha   90.00
_cell.angle_beta   90.00
_cell.angle_gamma   90.00
#
_symmetry.space_group_name_H-M   'P 1'
#
loop_
_entity.id
_entity.type
_entity.pdbx_description
1 polymer ?
#
loop_
_entity_poly.entity_id
_entity_poly.type
_entity_poly.pdbx_seq_one_letter_code
_entity_poly.pdbx_strand_id
1 'polypeptide(L)'
;DVSGGLADPEMLTTVAELDVSFIAMHWRGHSTKMQDRAAYDDVVADVCTELQGRVDAVLAAGIAPDRLALDPGLGFAKKGDHNWELLAGLGDVSALGYPVVIGASRKAFLGELLAGEDGTPRPVSDRDGASAAVSALASRAGVWCVRVHDVSRSLDAVRVATRWARFA
;
A
#
# COMPACT_ATOMS: atom_id res chain seq x y z
N ASP A 1 5.59 -9.92 -1.08
CA ASP A 1 6.38 -10.02 0.18
C ASP A 1 6.41 -8.64 0.83
N VAL A 2 6.07 -8.53 2.12
CA VAL A 2 6.04 -7.22 2.81
C VAL A 2 7.41 -6.58 2.96
N SER A 3 8.50 -7.32 2.78
CA SER A 3 9.85 -6.76 2.79
C SER A 3 10.34 -6.32 1.41
N GLY A 4 9.58 -6.61 0.34
CA GLY A 4 10.04 -6.38 -1.03
C GLY A 4 11.30 -7.17 -1.40
N GLY A 5 11.53 -8.34 -0.77
CA GLY A 5 12.72 -9.16 -0.95
C GLY A 5 13.91 -8.77 -0.07
N LEU A 6 13.73 -7.87 0.90
CA LEU A 6 14.82 -7.40 1.78
C LEU A 6 15.04 -8.25 3.03
N ALA A 7 14.03 -9.01 3.47
CA ALA A 7 14.13 -9.84 4.67
C ALA A 7 14.85 -11.17 4.40
N ASP A 8 14.87 -11.62 3.15
CA ASP A 8 15.49 -12.88 2.72
C ASP A 8 16.22 -12.65 1.38
N PRO A 9 17.56 -12.78 1.34
CA PRO A 9 18.34 -12.52 0.13
C PRO A 9 18.04 -13.52 -1.01
N GLU A 10 17.48 -14.69 -0.72
CA GLU A 10 17.15 -15.69 -1.76
C GLU A 10 15.77 -15.45 -2.38
N MET A 11 14.92 -14.60 -1.76
CA MET A 11 13.52 -14.41 -2.14
C MET A 11 13.33 -14.10 -3.63
N LEU A 12 14.12 -13.18 -4.20
CA LEU A 12 13.96 -12.77 -5.59
C LEU A 12 14.39 -13.86 -6.57
N THR A 13 15.51 -14.54 -6.27
CA THR A 13 15.99 -15.67 -7.07
C THR A 13 14.96 -16.80 -7.07
N THR A 14 14.42 -17.16 -5.90
CA THR A 14 13.37 -18.17 -5.78
C THR A 14 12.13 -17.80 -6.59
N VAL A 15 11.67 -16.54 -6.51
CA VAL A 15 10.50 -16.08 -7.27
C VAL A 15 10.76 -16.12 -8.78
N ALA A 16 11.96 -15.75 -9.22
CA ALA A 16 12.36 -15.83 -10.62
C ALA A 16 12.39 -17.29 -11.13
N GLU A 17 13.00 -18.21 -10.37
CA GLU A 17 13.08 -19.64 -10.70
C GLU A 17 11.71 -20.31 -10.75
N LEU A 18 10.81 -19.93 -9.85
CA LEU A 18 9.44 -20.45 -9.82
C LEU A 18 8.53 -19.84 -10.90
N ASP A 19 8.99 -18.79 -11.57
CA ASP A 19 8.23 -18.07 -12.58
C ASP A 19 6.82 -17.69 -12.06
N VAL A 20 6.77 -16.90 -10.99
CA VAL A 20 5.51 -16.42 -10.36
C VAL A 20 5.49 -14.90 -10.19
N SER A 21 4.30 -14.33 -10.00
CA SER A 21 4.13 -12.89 -9.76
C SER A 21 4.68 -12.44 -8.41
N PHE A 22 5.17 -11.19 -8.36
CA PHE A 22 5.73 -10.59 -7.16
C PHE A 22 5.09 -9.24 -6.84
N ILE A 23 4.76 -9.04 -5.57
CA ILE A 23 4.38 -7.72 -5.04
C ILE A 23 5.56 -7.22 -4.20
N ALA A 24 6.22 -6.18 -4.69
CA ALA A 24 7.28 -5.47 -3.97
C ALA A 24 6.67 -4.37 -3.11
N MET A 25 6.71 -4.56 -1.79
CA MET A 25 6.22 -3.57 -0.84
C MET A 25 7.36 -2.71 -0.30
N HIS A 26 7.14 -1.41 -0.15
CA HIS A 26 8.07 -0.53 0.56
C HIS A 26 8.21 -0.95 2.03
N TRP A 27 9.44 -1.09 2.50
CA TRP A 27 9.74 -1.60 3.83
C TRP A 27 11.04 -1.05 4.41
N ARG A 28 10.98 -0.50 5.62
CA ARG A 28 12.15 -0.05 6.39
C ARG A 28 12.26 -0.81 7.72
N GLY A 29 12.67 -2.07 7.65
CA GLY A 29 13.00 -2.90 8.81
C GLY A 29 11.82 -3.64 9.46
N HIS A 30 12.17 -4.62 10.31
CA HIS A 30 11.20 -5.51 10.95
C HIS A 30 10.23 -4.77 11.89
N SER A 31 9.08 -5.39 12.14
CA SER A 31 7.96 -4.78 12.84
C SER A 31 8.26 -4.26 14.23
N THR A 32 9.23 -4.86 14.94
CA THR A 32 9.65 -4.41 16.26
C THR A 32 10.43 -3.09 16.25
N LYS A 33 10.99 -2.69 15.09
CA LYS A 33 11.82 -1.48 14.93
C LYS A 33 11.32 -0.52 13.85
N MET A 34 10.27 -0.90 13.12
CA MET A 34 9.84 -0.16 11.92
C MET A 34 9.41 1.29 12.26
N GLN A 35 8.82 1.51 13.43
CA GLN A 35 8.31 2.84 13.80
C GLN A 35 9.44 3.83 14.10
N ASP A 36 10.57 3.35 14.61
CA ASP A 36 11.78 4.15 14.80
C ASP A 36 12.40 4.59 13.45
N ARG A 37 12.00 3.93 12.36
CA ARG A 37 12.43 4.23 10.99
C ARG A 37 11.41 5.06 10.21
N ALA A 38 10.34 5.52 10.86
CA ALA A 38 9.31 6.39 10.27
C ALA A 38 9.77 7.86 10.24
N ALA A 39 10.95 8.10 9.67
CA ALA A 39 11.51 9.42 9.42
C ALA A 39 11.68 9.60 7.91
N TYR A 40 10.92 10.53 7.34
CA TYR A 40 10.94 10.88 5.93
C TYR A 40 11.07 12.39 5.83
N ASP A 41 11.78 12.87 4.82
CA ASP A 41 11.80 14.30 4.51
C ASP A 41 10.53 14.65 3.70
N ASP A 42 10.23 13.82 2.71
CA ASP A 42 8.96 13.77 1.99
C ASP A 42 8.59 12.29 1.81
N VAL A 43 7.53 11.84 2.50
CA VAL A 43 7.17 10.42 2.50
C VAL A 43 6.84 9.90 1.11
N VAL A 44 6.23 10.71 0.24
CA VAL A 44 5.83 10.26 -1.10
C VAL A 44 7.07 10.11 -1.97
N ALA A 45 7.92 11.13 -2.01
CA ALA A 45 9.14 11.12 -2.81
C ALA A 45 10.12 10.02 -2.36
N ASP A 46 10.30 9.87 -1.06
CA ASP A 46 11.17 8.85 -0.47
C ASP A 46 10.65 7.43 -0.79
N VAL A 47 9.34 7.19 -0.61
CA VAL A 47 8.74 5.87 -0.90
C VAL A 47 8.85 5.53 -2.38
N CYS A 48 8.61 6.49 -3.28
CA CYS A 48 8.78 6.28 -4.72
C CYS A 48 10.23 5.95 -5.08
N THR A 49 11.19 6.67 -4.51
CA THR A 49 12.63 6.42 -4.72
C THR A 49 13.03 5.02 -4.25
N GLU A 50 12.59 4.62 -3.06
CA GLU A 50 12.90 3.30 -2.50
C GLU A 50 12.20 2.16 -3.25
N LEU A 51 10.95 2.37 -3.69
CA LEU A 51 10.24 1.42 -4.55
C LEU A 51 10.93 1.26 -5.91
N GLN A 52 11.43 2.35 -6.51
CA GLN A 52 12.19 2.25 -7.76
C GLN A 52 13.46 1.41 -7.57
N GLY A 53 14.19 1.60 -6.47
CA GLY A 53 15.33 0.73 -6.13
C GLY A 53 14.91 -0.75 -5.97
N ARG A 54 13.68 -1.01 -5.49
CA ARG A 54 13.14 -2.37 -5.44
C ARG A 54 12.78 -2.92 -6.81
N VAL A 55 12.19 -2.11 -7.70
CA VAL A 55 11.92 -2.47 -9.09
C VAL A 55 13.22 -2.93 -9.76
N ASP A 56 14.27 -2.11 -9.67
CA ASP A 56 15.55 -2.39 -10.33
C ASP A 56 16.12 -3.76 -9.89
N ALA A 57 16.07 -4.04 -8.59
CA ALA A 57 16.56 -5.29 -8.04
C ALA A 57 15.68 -6.51 -8.41
N VAL A 58 14.35 -6.33 -8.51
CA VAL A 58 13.42 -7.38 -8.97
C VAL A 58 13.69 -7.74 -10.42
N LEU A 59 13.86 -6.74 -11.29
CA LEU A 59 14.16 -6.95 -12.71
C LEU A 59 15.53 -7.57 -12.91
N ALA A 60 16.54 -7.14 -12.14
CA ALA A 60 17.89 -7.71 -12.17
C ALA A 60 17.91 -9.20 -11.76
N ALA A 61 16.99 -9.64 -10.91
CA ALA A 61 16.83 -11.04 -10.55
C ALA A 61 16.15 -11.89 -11.64
N GLY A 62 15.66 -11.27 -12.72
CA GLY A 62 15.02 -11.97 -13.84
C GLY A 62 13.50 -12.08 -13.76
N ILE A 63 12.85 -11.42 -12.80
CA ILE A 63 11.38 -11.38 -12.72
C ILE A 63 10.86 -10.42 -13.80
N ALA A 64 9.94 -10.90 -14.64
CA ALA A 64 9.42 -10.12 -15.76
C ALA A 64 8.62 -8.88 -15.29
N PRO A 65 8.72 -7.73 -15.99
CA PRO A 65 8.02 -6.50 -15.60
C PRO A 65 6.50 -6.63 -15.47
N ASP A 66 5.87 -7.45 -16.31
CA ASP A 66 4.43 -7.72 -16.32
C ASP A 66 3.96 -8.61 -15.15
N ARG A 67 4.90 -9.16 -14.38
CA ARG A 67 4.67 -9.97 -13.18
C ARG A 67 4.92 -9.20 -11.89
N LEU A 68 5.27 -7.92 -11.97
CA LEU A 68 5.56 -7.07 -10.83
C LEU A 68 4.39 -6.12 -10.53
N ALA A 69 4.05 -6.01 -9.24
CA ALA A 69 3.20 -4.95 -8.71
C ALA A 69 3.87 -4.30 -7.49
N LEU A 70 3.50 -3.04 -7.20
CA LEU A 70 4.09 -2.24 -6.12
C LEU A 70 3.08 -2.00 -5.01
N ASP A 71 3.55 -1.95 -3.76
CA ASP A 71 2.75 -1.56 -2.60
C ASP A 71 3.53 -0.51 -1.77
N PRO A 72 3.03 0.73 -1.60
CA PRO A 72 3.72 1.76 -0.80
C PRO A 72 3.77 1.45 0.70
N GLY A 73 3.15 0.35 1.14
CA GLY A 73 3.32 -0.20 2.47
C GLY A 73 2.73 0.71 3.54
N LEU A 74 1.44 1.09 3.40
CA LEU A 74 0.74 1.86 4.44
C LEU A 74 0.93 1.20 5.81
N GLY A 75 1.16 1.98 6.86
CA GLY A 75 1.39 1.51 8.23
C GLY A 75 2.68 0.73 8.46
N PHE A 76 3.55 0.58 7.45
CA PHE A 76 4.88 0.01 7.61
C PHE A 76 5.93 1.12 7.64
N ALA A 77 6.54 1.30 8.82
CA ALA A 77 7.47 2.39 9.11
C ALA A 77 6.89 3.77 8.77
N LYS A 78 5.62 4.04 9.12
CA LYS A 78 4.90 5.27 8.78
C LYS A 78 4.01 5.71 9.95
N LYS A 79 4.05 7.00 10.27
CA LYS A 79 3.16 7.65 11.25
C LYS A 79 1.76 7.87 10.65
N GLY A 80 0.78 8.27 11.46
CA GLY A 80 -0.59 8.54 11.02
C GLY A 80 -0.66 9.39 9.75
N ASP A 81 -0.11 10.60 9.80
CA ASP A 81 -0.13 11.58 8.70
C ASP A 81 0.60 11.10 7.44
N HIS A 82 1.73 10.41 7.60
CA HIS A 82 2.47 9.82 6.47
C HIS A 82 1.60 8.87 5.63
N ASN A 83 0.63 8.18 6.23
CA ASN A 83 -0.29 7.32 5.49
C ASN A 83 -1.29 8.13 4.66
N TRP A 84 -1.75 9.27 5.17
CA TRP A 84 -2.66 10.16 4.45
C TRP A 84 -1.94 10.88 3.30
N GLU A 85 -0.72 11.34 3.53
CA GLU A 85 0.16 11.91 2.50
C GLU A 85 0.39 10.92 1.35
N LEU A 86 0.70 9.65 1.66
CA LEU A 86 0.83 8.60 0.64
C LEU A 86 -0.47 8.28 -0.09
N LEU A 87 -1.61 8.29 0.61
CA LEU A 87 -2.92 8.10 -0.02
C LEU A 87 -3.25 9.25 -0.98
N ALA A 88 -2.83 10.48 -0.65
CA ALA A 88 -2.96 11.64 -1.54
C ALA A 88 -1.97 11.58 -2.72
N GLY A 89 -0.76 11.05 -2.48
CA GLY A 89 0.33 10.89 -3.45
C GLY A 89 0.28 9.61 -4.28
N LEU A 90 -0.84 8.87 -4.32
CA LEU A 90 -0.94 7.61 -5.07
C LEU A 90 -0.68 7.77 -6.58
N GLY A 91 -0.92 8.96 -7.12
CA GLY A 91 -0.57 9.29 -8.50
C GLY A 91 0.92 9.13 -8.78
N ASP A 92 1.78 9.57 -7.87
CA ASP A 92 3.24 9.52 -8.03
C ASP A 92 3.76 8.08 -7.95
N VAL A 93 3.19 7.27 -7.05
CA VAL A 93 3.49 5.84 -6.97
C VAL A 93 3.06 5.12 -8.25
N SER A 94 1.88 5.48 -8.79
CA SER A 94 1.38 4.91 -10.05
C SER A 94 2.20 5.34 -11.26
N ALA A 95 2.81 6.54 -11.21
CA ALA A 95 3.69 7.04 -12.26
C ALA A 95 5.00 6.24 -12.41
N LEU A 96 5.34 5.36 -11.46
CA LEU A 96 6.43 4.38 -11.60
C LEU A 96 6.14 3.33 -12.69
N GLY A 97 4.91 3.25 -13.21
CA GLY A 97 4.58 2.45 -14.39
C GLY A 97 4.18 0.99 -14.10
N TYR A 98 3.95 0.64 -12.84
CA TYR A 98 3.56 -0.71 -12.42
C TYR A 98 2.18 -0.72 -11.74
N PRO A 99 1.44 -1.85 -11.78
CA PRO A 99 0.23 -2.01 -11.01
C PRO A 99 0.46 -1.74 -9.52
N VAL A 100 -0.39 -0.91 -8.91
CA VAL A 100 -0.29 -0.57 -7.48
C VAL A 100 -1.30 -1.37 -6.66
N VAL A 101 -0.85 -1.90 -5.53
CA VAL A 101 -1.66 -2.57 -4.51
C VAL A 101 -1.68 -1.71 -3.25
N ILE A 102 -2.86 -1.52 -2.64
CA ILE A 102 -2.98 -0.77 -1.38
C ILE A 102 -3.68 -1.59 -0.31
N GLY A 103 -3.04 -1.73 0.85
CA GLY A 103 -3.64 -2.34 2.04
C GLY A 103 -3.98 -1.34 3.12
N ALA A 104 -5.05 -0.55 2.99
CA ALA A 104 -5.48 0.40 4.05
C ALA A 104 -6.36 -0.24 5.14
N SER A 105 -6.95 -1.41 4.86
CA SER A 105 -8.05 -1.96 5.65
C SER A 105 -7.71 -2.16 7.13
N ARG A 106 -8.56 -1.59 8.00
CA ARG A 106 -8.51 -1.65 9.48
C ARG A 106 -7.24 -1.08 10.13
N LYS A 107 -6.37 -0.39 9.39
CA LYS A 107 -5.12 0.16 9.93
C LYS A 107 -5.36 1.21 11.03
N ALA A 108 -4.34 1.40 11.87
CA ALA A 108 -4.40 2.26 13.06
C ALA A 108 -4.78 3.71 12.73
N PHE A 109 -4.23 4.28 11.66
CA PHE A 109 -4.52 5.64 11.22
C PHE A 109 -6.01 5.88 10.88
N LEU A 110 -6.78 4.85 10.52
CA LEU A 110 -8.24 4.94 10.36
C LEU A 110 -8.95 4.99 11.72
N GLY A 111 -8.41 4.29 12.71
CA GLY A 111 -8.90 4.37 14.09
C GLY A 111 -8.66 5.75 14.70
N GLU A 112 -7.49 6.32 14.44
CA GLU A 112 -7.10 7.68 14.84
C GLU A 112 -8.00 8.74 14.19
N LEU A 113 -8.23 8.65 12.87
CA LEU A 113 -9.16 9.54 12.16
C LEU A 113 -10.57 9.52 12.76
N LEU A 114 -11.03 8.34 13.17
CA LEU A 114 -12.40 8.12 13.64
C LEU A 114 -12.51 8.06 15.17
N ALA A 115 -11.51 8.60 15.88
CA ALA A 115 -11.49 8.62 17.34
C ALA A 115 -12.71 9.37 17.92
N GLY A 116 -13.13 8.96 19.12
CA GLY A 116 -14.17 9.66 19.87
C GLY A 116 -13.69 11.04 20.36
N GLU A 117 -14.60 11.81 20.95
CA GLU A 117 -14.27 13.11 21.57
C GLU A 117 -13.22 12.99 22.68
N ASP A 118 -13.14 11.82 23.30
CA ASP A 118 -12.15 11.45 24.32
C ASP A 118 -10.77 11.08 23.74
N GLY A 119 -10.62 11.10 22.41
CA GLY A 119 -9.41 10.71 21.70
C GLY A 119 -9.21 9.19 21.59
N THR A 120 -10.16 8.37 22.05
CA THR A 120 -10.06 6.91 21.96
C THR A 120 -10.18 6.47 20.49
N PRO A 121 -9.16 5.81 19.90
CA PRO A 121 -9.23 5.37 18.52
C PRO A 121 -10.36 4.37 18.30
N ARG A 122 -11.05 4.47 17.16
CA ARG A 122 -12.14 3.54 16.84
C ARG A 122 -11.66 2.07 16.87
N PRO A 123 -12.43 1.12 17.45
CA PRO A 123 -12.05 -0.29 17.46
C PRO A 123 -11.84 -0.87 16.06
N VAL A 124 -10.96 -1.87 15.94
CA VAL A 124 -10.59 -2.51 14.66
C VAL A 124 -11.81 -3.04 13.89
N SER A 125 -12.80 -3.61 14.60
CA SER A 125 -14.05 -4.13 14.04
C SER A 125 -14.90 -3.06 13.36
N ASP A 126 -14.74 -1.80 13.76
CA ASP A 126 -15.64 -0.71 13.37
C ASP A 126 -15.00 0.21 12.32
N ARG A 127 -13.85 -0.20 11.76
CA ARG A 127 -13.09 0.55 10.74
C ARG A 127 -13.44 0.14 9.31
N ASP A 128 -14.35 -0.81 9.11
CA ASP A 128 -14.67 -1.32 7.77
C ASP A 128 -15.33 -0.27 6.87
N GLY A 129 -16.12 0.65 7.45
CA GLY A 129 -16.70 1.78 6.71
C GLY A 129 -15.62 2.73 6.14
N ALA A 130 -14.63 3.10 6.97
CA ALA A 130 -13.50 3.90 6.49
C ALA A 130 -12.62 3.13 5.50
N SER A 131 -12.45 1.82 5.70
CA SER A 131 -11.70 0.96 4.77
C SER A 131 -12.35 0.94 3.38
N ALA A 132 -13.69 0.86 3.32
CA ALA A 132 -14.45 0.93 2.09
C ALA A 132 -14.34 2.31 1.42
N ALA A 133 -14.38 3.39 2.20
CA ALA A 133 -14.19 4.75 1.68
C ALA A 133 -12.80 4.94 1.05
N VAL A 134 -11.73 4.49 1.72
CA VAL A 134 -10.37 4.52 1.14
C VAL A 134 -10.29 3.67 -0.12
N SER A 135 -10.94 2.50 -0.14
CA SER A 135 -10.95 1.62 -1.32
C SER A 135 -11.60 2.28 -2.53
N ALA A 136 -12.73 3.00 -2.33
CA ALA A 136 -13.37 3.79 -3.39
C ALA A 136 -12.43 4.89 -3.92
N LEU A 137 -11.79 5.66 -3.04
CA LEU A 137 -10.88 6.74 -3.44
C LEU A 137 -9.62 6.21 -4.16
N ALA A 138 -9.01 5.14 -3.63
CA ALA A 138 -7.86 4.49 -4.25
C ALA A 138 -8.19 3.96 -5.65
N SER A 139 -9.38 3.38 -5.84
CA SER A 139 -9.81 2.92 -7.16
C SER A 139 -9.97 4.07 -8.17
N ARG A 140 -10.41 5.26 -7.72
CA ARG A 140 -10.45 6.46 -8.57
C ARG A 140 -9.07 7.00 -8.91
N ALA A 141 -8.10 6.81 -8.00
CA ALA A 141 -6.70 7.16 -8.23
C ALA A 141 -5.95 6.18 -9.16
N GLY A 142 -6.64 5.15 -9.69
CA GLY A 142 -6.05 4.20 -10.63
C GLY A 142 -5.31 3.03 -10.01
N VAL A 143 -5.43 2.82 -8.70
CA VAL A 143 -4.85 1.66 -8.01
C VAL A 143 -5.44 0.36 -8.58
N TRP A 144 -4.56 -0.61 -8.87
CA TRP A 144 -4.94 -1.88 -9.49
C TRP A 144 -5.67 -2.82 -8.52
N CYS A 145 -5.24 -2.87 -7.26
CA CYS A 145 -5.79 -3.78 -6.26
C CYS A 145 -5.86 -3.15 -4.86
N VAL A 146 -6.92 -3.46 -4.12
CA VAL A 146 -7.03 -3.13 -2.69
C VAL A 146 -7.07 -4.41 -1.85
N ARG A 147 -6.24 -4.47 -0.81
CA ARG A 147 -6.20 -5.59 0.15
C ARG A 147 -7.10 -5.27 1.34
N VAL A 148 -8.17 -6.04 1.50
CA VAL A 148 -9.26 -5.74 2.45
C VAL A 148 -9.64 -6.94 3.31
N HIS A 149 -10.18 -6.67 4.50
CA HIS A 149 -10.76 -7.70 5.38
C HIS A 149 -12.25 -7.91 5.08
N ASP A 150 -13.03 -6.83 4.91
CA ASP A 150 -14.43 -6.88 4.49
C ASP A 150 -14.53 -6.74 2.97
N VAL A 151 -14.66 -7.87 2.29
CA VAL A 151 -14.74 -7.95 0.83
C VAL A 151 -16.02 -7.32 0.30
N SER A 152 -17.16 -7.59 0.94
CA SER A 152 -18.47 -7.16 0.42
C SER A 152 -18.56 -5.64 0.38
N ARG A 153 -18.25 -4.97 1.50
CA ARG A 153 -18.34 -3.50 1.58
C ARG A 153 -17.34 -2.81 0.67
N SER A 154 -16.12 -3.35 0.58
CA SER A 154 -15.07 -2.77 -0.25
C SER A 154 -15.40 -2.94 -1.74
N LEU A 155 -15.94 -4.09 -2.14
CA LEU A 155 -16.37 -4.35 -3.51
C LEU A 155 -17.48 -3.39 -3.94
N ASP A 156 -18.48 -3.18 -3.09
CA ASP A 156 -19.56 -2.22 -3.37
C ASP A 156 -19.01 -0.80 -3.52
N ALA A 157 -18.12 -0.37 -2.65
CA ALA A 157 -17.49 0.94 -2.71
C ALA A 157 -16.68 1.14 -4.01
N VAL A 158 -15.88 0.14 -4.42
CA VAL A 158 -15.11 0.18 -5.68
C VAL A 158 -16.05 0.18 -6.89
N ARG A 159 -17.14 -0.61 -6.88
CA ARG A 159 -18.14 -0.62 -7.96
C ARG A 159 -18.82 0.73 -8.12
N VAL A 160 -19.20 1.36 -7.01
CA VAL A 160 -19.78 2.72 -7.01
C VAL A 160 -18.77 3.72 -7.60
N ALA A 161 -17.53 3.74 -7.10
CA ALA A 161 -16.48 4.63 -7.58
C ALA A 161 -16.20 4.46 -9.07
N THR A 162 -16.10 3.22 -9.55
CA THR A 162 -15.89 2.89 -10.96
C THR A 162 -17.08 3.32 -11.82
N ARG A 163 -18.32 3.10 -11.34
CA ARG A 163 -19.53 3.53 -12.06
C ARG A 163 -19.58 5.04 -12.16
N TRP A 164 -19.28 5.76 -11.09
CA TRP A 164 -19.25 7.23 -11.06
C TRP A 164 -18.22 7.77 -12.06
N ALA A 165 -16.98 7.26 -12.03
CA ALA A 165 -15.89 7.77 -12.87
C ALA A 165 -16.17 7.71 -14.37
N ARG A 166 -17.10 6.86 -14.84
CA ARG A 166 -17.53 6.81 -16.25
C ARG A 166 -18.35 8.02 -16.71
N PHE A 167 -18.78 8.87 -15.79
CA PHE A 167 -19.65 10.03 -16.07
C PHE A 167 -19.08 11.34 -15.51
N ALA A 168 -17.83 11.36 -15.06
CA ALA A 168 -17.15 12.52 -14.50
C ALA A 168 -16.05 13.02 -15.44
#